data_AF-A0AAW2PBJ8-F1
#
_entry.id   AF-A0AAW2PBJ8-F1
#
_cell.length_a   1.000
_cell.length_b   1.000
_cell.length_c   1.000
_cell.angle_alpha   90.00
_cell.angle_beta   90.00
_cell.angle_gamma   90.00
#
_symmetry.space_group_name_H-M   'P 1'
#
loop_
_entity.id
_entity.type
_entity.pdbx_description
1 polymer ?
#
loop_
_entity_poly.entity_id
_entity_poly.type
_entity_poly.pdbx_seq_one_letter_code
_entity_poly.pdbx_strand_id
1 'polypeptide(L)'
;MPLEQFCTISSCFFCLMTEPDSSARRATIKEYLKGVPFLDDEELILVVSGLWNVAMTRPDDEELPSLGIFQCMAELINRAVHDRTWLLTHQNIYIPYYAAHIIGSYTMNKVDFAVKAVESGVIPPLLELLRGKMSWVEQRVAIRALGHLASYERTFGPLAVYEDEVVTLAMNLASSCLEENRKAEEWASQLQCWSIHLLNCFAVKERSITLICKQEFLKELSEMWGGLVNHSSPAGVGLIRILCYSKVGRENISKSRYVVENLCKLSRSSDDWQYMGIDCLLLLLNDPDTRYKVIEIATSYLIDLIELRNLGNRRNVGEAITKALVYDYKHMNSKIKNADVRRALEETWDFKIERRKKEQITCNEKLEGKRVMVKLIKQQANHKFMVGEIEEALLKYSEALEICPLRHRTERIVLYSNRARCNLLLRDPDSAISDATRALCLSSPPNSHANSLWTRSQAYDMKGMAKESLMDCILFVNVCIRSKADDRVKLPYYAVRMISKHMDSTWLFRAAQLKALSKQPEKAKEPSENSKSSTRGHVNAETIRTQVQNKSYISALSTILEEPFAGKDGSGRKMMERVEARNKSLYAPSM
;
A
#
# COMPACT_ATOMS: atom_id res chain seq x y z
N MET A 1 -37.17 -5.76 17.24
CA MET A 1 -38.63 -5.88 17.05
C MET A 1 -38.89 -6.99 16.05
N PRO A 2 -39.78 -7.95 16.33
CA PRO A 2 -40.15 -8.95 15.33
C PRO A 2 -41.12 -8.29 14.32
N LEU A 3 -40.68 -8.19 13.08
CA LEU A 3 -41.49 -7.77 11.93
C LEU A 3 -42.21 -9.00 11.38
N GLU A 4 -43.31 -9.40 12.02
CA GLU A 4 -44.36 -10.17 11.34
C GLU A 4 -45.56 -9.23 11.15
N GLN A 5 -45.40 -8.29 10.22
CA GLN A 5 -46.53 -7.63 9.58
C GLN A 5 -46.68 -8.28 8.20
N PHE A 6 -47.76 -9.04 8.02
CA PHE A 6 -48.15 -9.58 6.72
C PHE A 6 -48.29 -8.42 5.72
N CYS A 7 -47.42 -8.38 4.71
CA CYS A 7 -47.52 -7.44 3.61
C CYS A 7 -48.80 -7.77 2.82
N THR A 8 -49.70 -6.80 2.65
CA THR A 8 -51.00 -6.97 2.01
C THR A 8 -50.98 -6.76 0.48
N ILE A 9 -49.80 -6.50 -0.10
CA ILE A 9 -49.61 -6.20 -1.52
C ILE A 9 -49.17 -7.48 -2.24
N SER A 10 -50.03 -8.06 -3.10
CA SER A 10 -49.77 -9.34 -3.79
C SER A 10 -48.65 -9.30 -4.85
N SER A 11 -47.94 -8.18 -4.96
CA SER A 11 -46.87 -7.90 -5.92
C SER A 11 -45.62 -7.28 -5.28
N CYS A 12 -45.54 -7.23 -3.94
CA CYS A 12 -44.39 -6.67 -3.24
C CYS A 12 -43.12 -7.51 -3.50
N PHE A 13 -42.04 -6.85 -3.92
CA PHE A 13 -40.74 -7.50 -4.20
C PHE A 13 -40.27 -8.42 -3.07
N PHE A 14 -40.39 -7.97 -1.82
CA PHE A 14 -39.93 -8.74 -0.66
C PHE A 14 -40.74 -10.02 -0.42
N CYS A 15 -42.04 -10.00 -0.73
CA CYS A 15 -42.86 -11.21 -0.68
C CYS A 15 -42.50 -12.18 -1.80
N LEU A 16 -42.21 -11.68 -3.00
CA LEU A 16 -41.75 -12.49 -4.12
C LEU A 16 -40.45 -13.22 -3.79
N MET A 17 -39.51 -12.55 -3.12
CA MET A 17 -38.25 -13.16 -2.68
C MET A 17 -38.44 -14.29 -1.65
N THR A 18 -39.59 -14.34 -0.96
CA THR A 18 -39.92 -15.38 0.02
C THR A 18 -40.77 -16.52 -0.53
N GLU A 19 -41.16 -16.49 -1.80
CA GLU A 19 -41.95 -17.55 -2.44
C GLU A 19 -41.21 -18.90 -2.36
N PRO A 20 -41.79 -19.93 -1.72
CA PRO A 20 -41.13 -21.23 -1.54
C PRO A 20 -40.93 -21.98 -2.86
N ASP A 21 -41.83 -21.85 -3.84
CA ASP A 21 -41.65 -22.51 -5.13
C ASP A 21 -40.59 -21.81 -5.97
N SER A 22 -39.46 -22.49 -6.19
CA SER A 22 -38.30 -21.91 -6.88
C SER A 22 -38.62 -21.54 -8.34
N SER A 23 -39.47 -22.29 -9.03
CA SER A 23 -39.77 -22.02 -10.45
C SER A 23 -40.67 -20.78 -10.58
N ALA A 24 -41.74 -20.71 -9.78
CA ALA A 24 -42.67 -19.60 -9.71
C ALA A 24 -41.97 -18.33 -9.22
N ARG A 25 -41.11 -18.44 -8.20
CA ARG A 25 -40.29 -17.33 -7.70
C ARG A 25 -39.41 -16.75 -8.81
N ARG A 26 -38.63 -17.61 -9.49
CA ARG A 26 -37.70 -17.17 -10.54
C ARG A 26 -38.43 -16.54 -11.73
N ALA A 27 -39.56 -17.12 -12.16
CA ALA A 27 -40.37 -16.55 -13.23
C ALA A 27 -40.92 -15.17 -12.87
N THR A 28 -41.45 -15.02 -11.65
CA THR A 28 -42.03 -13.75 -11.20
C THR A 28 -40.98 -12.68 -10.97
N ILE A 29 -39.83 -13.01 -10.37
CA ILE A 29 -38.70 -12.08 -10.20
C ILE A 29 -38.19 -11.61 -11.57
N LYS A 30 -38.09 -12.50 -12.56
CA LYS A 30 -37.64 -12.13 -13.91
C LYS A 30 -38.52 -11.05 -14.54
N GLU A 31 -39.84 -11.23 -14.48
CA GLU A 31 -40.77 -10.25 -15.03
C GLU A 31 -40.78 -8.96 -14.19
N TYR A 32 -40.68 -9.09 -12.86
CA TYR A 32 -40.58 -7.93 -11.98
C TYR A 32 -39.35 -7.07 -12.29
N LEU A 33 -38.17 -7.66 -12.44
CA LEU A 33 -36.92 -6.94 -12.76
C LEU A 33 -36.98 -6.18 -14.09
N LYS A 34 -37.76 -6.65 -15.08
CA LYS A 34 -38.01 -5.89 -16.32
C LYS A 34 -38.89 -4.67 -16.10
N GLY A 35 -39.80 -4.71 -15.12
CA GLY A 35 -40.68 -3.61 -14.77
C GLY A 35 -40.02 -2.55 -13.88
N VAL A 36 -39.03 -2.93 -13.07
CA VAL A 36 -38.35 -2.04 -12.11
C VAL A 36 -37.88 -0.71 -12.72
N PRO A 37 -37.23 -0.66 -13.89
CA PRO A 37 -36.77 0.59 -14.50
C PRO A 37 -37.88 1.59 -14.84
N PHE A 38 -39.13 1.14 -14.92
CA PHE A 38 -40.31 1.94 -15.25
C PHE A 38 -41.14 2.33 -14.03
N LEU A 39 -40.79 1.85 -12.83
CA LEU A 39 -41.40 2.34 -11.59
C LEU A 39 -41.09 3.83 -11.42
N ASP A 40 -42.07 4.59 -10.95
CA ASP A 40 -41.96 6.04 -10.72
C ASP A 40 -42.72 6.44 -9.46
N ASP A 41 -42.49 5.69 -8.40
CA ASP A 41 -43.06 5.89 -7.07
C ASP A 41 -41.99 5.69 -5.98
N GLU A 42 -42.37 5.90 -4.72
CA GLU A 42 -41.49 5.72 -3.56
C GLU A 42 -41.09 4.25 -3.31
N GLU A 43 -41.71 3.27 -3.98
CA GLU A 43 -41.37 1.85 -3.82
C GLU A 43 -40.01 1.54 -4.48
N LEU A 44 -39.65 2.24 -5.56
CA LEU A 44 -38.44 1.96 -6.33
C LEU A 44 -37.16 1.98 -5.48
N ILE A 45 -37.01 2.99 -4.61
CA ILE A 45 -35.82 3.08 -3.75
C ILE A 45 -35.76 1.93 -2.73
N LEU A 46 -36.92 1.48 -2.22
CA LEU A 46 -37.00 0.34 -1.31
C LEU A 46 -36.62 -0.96 -2.01
N VAL A 47 -37.09 -1.15 -3.24
CA VAL A 47 -36.76 -2.32 -4.08
C VAL A 47 -35.26 -2.36 -4.38
N VAL A 48 -34.70 -1.25 -4.89
CA VAL A 48 -33.28 -1.20 -5.30
C VAL A 48 -32.35 -1.33 -4.08
N SER A 49 -32.68 -0.72 -2.95
CA SER A 49 -31.91 -0.91 -1.71
C SER A 49 -32.04 -2.34 -1.15
N GLY A 50 -33.20 -2.98 -1.30
CA GLY A 50 -33.40 -4.40 -1.00
C GLY A 50 -32.52 -5.30 -1.87
N LEU A 51 -32.50 -5.09 -3.19
CA LEU A 51 -31.63 -5.79 -4.14
C LEU A 51 -30.15 -5.61 -3.81
N TRP A 52 -29.76 -4.39 -3.41
CA TRP A 52 -28.41 -4.10 -2.94
C TRP A 52 -28.02 -4.89 -1.69
N ASN A 53 -28.92 -4.97 -0.70
CA ASN A 53 -28.68 -5.79 0.49
C ASN A 53 -28.52 -7.29 0.14
N VAL A 54 -29.30 -7.82 -0.81
CA VAL A 54 -29.15 -9.19 -1.29
C VAL A 54 -27.79 -9.39 -1.98
N ALA A 55 -27.41 -8.48 -2.88
CA ALA A 55 -26.12 -8.54 -3.57
C ALA A 55 -24.92 -8.47 -2.61
N MET A 56 -25.06 -7.73 -1.52
CA MET A 56 -24.02 -7.61 -0.48
C MET A 56 -23.91 -8.82 0.43
N THR A 57 -25.04 -9.44 0.76
CA THR A 57 -25.06 -10.60 1.66
C THR A 57 -24.79 -11.91 0.92
N ARG A 58 -25.15 -11.99 -0.37
CA ARG A 58 -25.05 -13.19 -1.20
C ARG A 58 -24.47 -12.88 -2.59
N PRO A 59 -23.23 -12.38 -2.68
CA PRO A 59 -22.61 -11.97 -3.95
C PRO A 59 -22.35 -13.14 -4.91
N ASP A 60 -22.31 -14.37 -4.40
CA ASP A 60 -22.08 -15.59 -5.19
C ASP A 60 -23.38 -16.30 -5.60
N ASP A 61 -24.54 -15.79 -5.19
CA ASP A 61 -25.85 -16.35 -5.56
C ASP A 61 -26.18 -16.02 -7.02
N GLU A 62 -26.52 -17.04 -7.81
CA GLU A 62 -26.79 -16.92 -9.23
C GLU A 62 -28.23 -16.49 -9.54
N GLU A 63 -29.15 -16.55 -8.58
CA GLU A 63 -30.59 -16.31 -8.82
C GLU A 63 -30.79 -14.97 -9.53
N LEU A 64 -30.45 -13.84 -8.91
CA LEU A 64 -30.64 -12.51 -9.52
C LEU A 64 -29.79 -12.28 -10.78
N PRO A 65 -28.48 -12.63 -10.82
CA PRO A 65 -27.68 -12.60 -12.05
C PRO A 65 -28.30 -13.34 -13.24
N SER A 66 -28.93 -14.49 -13.00
CA SER A 66 -29.58 -15.30 -14.05
C SER A 66 -30.92 -14.73 -14.54
N LEU A 67 -31.51 -13.79 -13.80
CA LEU A 67 -32.85 -13.26 -14.04
C LEU A 67 -32.86 -11.85 -14.62
N GLY A 68 -31.70 -11.29 -14.98
CA GLY A 68 -31.61 -9.99 -15.68
C GLY A 68 -31.34 -8.79 -14.77
N ILE A 69 -30.82 -9.01 -13.55
CA ILE A 69 -30.48 -7.91 -12.63
C ILE A 69 -29.51 -6.89 -13.25
N PHE A 70 -28.54 -7.35 -14.07
CA PHE A 70 -27.55 -6.46 -14.69
C PHE A 70 -28.18 -5.49 -15.68
N GLN A 71 -29.08 -5.98 -16.54
CA GLN A 71 -29.81 -5.14 -17.47
C GLN A 71 -30.68 -4.11 -16.73
N CYS A 72 -31.41 -4.56 -15.71
CA CYS A 72 -32.22 -3.69 -14.85
C CYS A 72 -31.38 -2.56 -14.23
N MET A 73 -30.21 -2.88 -13.65
CA MET A 73 -29.33 -1.89 -13.05
C MET A 73 -28.70 -0.94 -14.10
N ALA A 74 -28.35 -1.44 -15.27
CA ALA A 74 -27.83 -0.63 -16.37
C ALA A 74 -28.86 0.40 -16.87
N GLU A 75 -30.12 -0.01 -17.02
CA GLU A 75 -31.23 0.87 -17.44
C GLU A 75 -31.52 1.95 -16.39
N LEU A 76 -31.50 1.61 -15.09
CA LEU A 76 -31.67 2.58 -14.01
C LEU A 76 -30.55 3.63 -13.97
N ILE A 77 -29.28 3.22 -14.14
CA ILE A 77 -28.17 4.17 -14.23
C ILE A 77 -28.34 5.07 -15.45
N ASN A 78 -28.73 4.50 -16.59
CA ASN A 78 -28.92 5.27 -17.81
C ASN A 78 -30.05 6.30 -17.67
N ARG A 79 -31.18 5.91 -17.07
CA ARG A 79 -32.30 6.82 -16.76
C ARG A 79 -31.84 7.96 -15.85
N ALA A 80 -31.09 7.64 -14.80
CA ALA A 80 -30.57 8.63 -13.86
C ALA A 80 -29.69 9.69 -14.51
N VAL A 81 -28.84 9.30 -15.46
CA VAL A 81 -27.90 10.21 -16.13
C VAL A 81 -28.62 11.13 -17.13
N HIS A 82 -29.72 10.69 -17.73
CA HIS A 82 -30.39 11.41 -18.82
C HIS A 82 -31.70 12.11 -18.41
N ASP A 83 -32.37 11.65 -17.35
CA ASP A 83 -33.63 12.20 -16.85
C ASP A 83 -33.44 12.86 -15.49
N ARG A 84 -33.07 14.15 -15.53
CA ARG A 84 -32.87 14.95 -14.31
C ARG A 84 -34.15 15.15 -13.51
N THR A 85 -35.31 15.19 -14.19
CA THR A 85 -36.60 15.33 -13.52
C THR A 85 -36.90 14.11 -12.68
N TRP A 86 -36.76 12.91 -13.25
CA TRP A 86 -36.89 11.65 -12.53
C TRP A 86 -35.86 11.50 -11.42
N LEU A 87 -34.60 11.91 -11.63
CA LEU A 87 -33.56 11.80 -10.61
C LEU A 87 -33.90 12.59 -9.33
N LEU A 88 -34.62 13.71 -9.47
CA LEU A 88 -34.95 14.61 -8.35
C LEU A 88 -36.28 14.27 -7.65
N THR A 89 -37.03 13.26 -8.13
CA THR A 89 -38.26 12.76 -7.47
C THR A 89 -37.96 11.61 -6.51
N HIS A 90 -38.85 11.36 -5.54
CA HIS A 90 -38.94 10.15 -4.68
C HIS A 90 -37.64 9.57 -4.06
N GLN A 91 -36.57 10.36 -3.94
CA GLN A 91 -35.21 9.91 -3.56
C GLN A 91 -34.46 9.08 -4.61
N ASN A 92 -34.84 9.20 -5.89
CA ASN A 92 -34.17 8.53 -7.01
C ASN A 92 -32.69 8.91 -7.14
N ILE A 93 -32.27 10.02 -6.52
CA ILE A 93 -30.87 10.45 -6.44
C ILE A 93 -29.91 9.38 -5.89
N TYR A 94 -30.39 8.43 -5.07
CA TYR A 94 -29.57 7.35 -4.52
C TYR A 94 -29.53 6.08 -5.40
N ILE A 95 -30.42 5.96 -6.39
CA ILE A 95 -30.52 4.75 -7.23
C ILE A 95 -29.22 4.45 -7.99
N PRO A 96 -28.52 5.42 -8.63
CA PRO A 96 -27.30 5.14 -9.37
C PRO A 96 -26.20 4.53 -8.51
N TYR A 97 -26.10 5.01 -7.26
CA TYR A 97 -25.17 4.47 -6.28
C TYR A 97 -25.45 2.98 -6.02
N TYR A 98 -26.70 2.64 -5.68
CA TYR A 98 -27.07 1.24 -5.40
C TYR A 98 -26.92 0.36 -6.63
N ALA A 99 -27.34 0.83 -7.81
CA ALA A 99 -27.28 0.08 -9.05
C ALA A 99 -25.83 -0.27 -9.45
N ALA A 100 -24.92 0.71 -9.44
CA ALA A 100 -23.50 0.48 -9.70
C ALA A 100 -22.88 -0.45 -8.65
N HIS A 101 -23.27 -0.30 -7.38
CA HIS A 101 -22.78 -1.16 -6.31
C HIS A 101 -23.25 -2.61 -6.47
N ILE A 102 -24.51 -2.85 -6.86
CA ILE A 102 -25.05 -4.19 -7.16
C ILE A 102 -24.23 -4.86 -8.27
N ILE A 103 -24.00 -4.15 -9.38
CA ILE A 103 -23.17 -4.66 -10.49
C ILE A 103 -21.78 -5.03 -9.98
N GLY A 104 -21.12 -4.12 -9.25
CA GLY A 104 -19.80 -4.38 -8.68
C GLY A 104 -19.78 -5.57 -7.71
N SER A 105 -20.86 -5.84 -7.00
CA SER A 105 -20.91 -6.90 -5.97
C SER A 105 -21.01 -8.29 -6.58
N TYR A 106 -21.90 -8.49 -7.54
CA TYR A 106 -22.01 -9.78 -8.23
C TYR A 106 -20.80 -10.08 -9.13
N THR A 107 -20.14 -9.06 -9.66
CA THR A 107 -18.99 -9.25 -10.56
C THR A 107 -17.66 -9.44 -9.84
N MET A 108 -17.62 -9.41 -8.50
CA MET A 108 -16.35 -9.39 -7.76
C MET A 108 -15.64 -10.75 -7.70
N ASN A 109 -16.40 -11.85 -7.63
CA ASN A 109 -15.85 -13.19 -7.36
C ASN A 109 -15.99 -14.15 -8.55
N LYS A 110 -17.05 -14.02 -9.36
CA LYS A 110 -17.41 -14.99 -10.40
C LYS A 110 -17.28 -14.38 -11.80
N VAL A 111 -16.36 -14.94 -12.59
CA VAL A 111 -16.14 -14.51 -13.98
C VAL A 111 -17.40 -14.65 -14.85
N ASP A 112 -18.23 -15.69 -14.62
CA ASP A 112 -19.46 -15.87 -15.40
C ASP A 112 -20.49 -14.76 -15.13
N PHE A 113 -20.52 -14.21 -13.91
CA PHE A 113 -21.36 -13.06 -13.59
C PHE A 113 -20.83 -11.79 -14.24
N ALA A 114 -19.50 -11.60 -14.26
CA ALA A 114 -18.86 -10.51 -15.00
C ALA A 114 -19.18 -10.56 -16.50
N VAL A 115 -19.12 -11.75 -17.12
CA VAL A 115 -19.47 -11.93 -18.55
C VAL A 115 -20.93 -11.56 -18.81
N LYS A 116 -21.87 -12.11 -18.02
CA LYS A 116 -23.30 -11.76 -18.12
C LYS A 116 -23.54 -10.26 -17.94
N ALA A 117 -22.83 -9.61 -17.02
CA ALA A 117 -22.94 -8.17 -16.81
C ALA A 117 -22.49 -7.37 -18.04
N VAL A 118 -21.35 -7.73 -18.65
CA VAL A 118 -20.87 -7.09 -19.88
C VAL A 118 -21.83 -7.31 -21.04
N GLU A 119 -22.34 -8.52 -21.22
CA GLU A 119 -23.36 -8.85 -22.23
C GLU A 119 -24.67 -8.08 -22.03
N SER A 120 -25.00 -7.73 -20.78
CA SER A 120 -26.16 -6.91 -20.42
C SER A 120 -25.93 -5.40 -20.62
N GLY A 121 -24.77 -4.97 -21.15
CA GLY A 121 -24.51 -3.58 -21.51
C GLY A 121 -24.20 -2.67 -20.32
N VAL A 122 -23.62 -3.18 -19.22
CA VAL A 122 -23.33 -2.36 -18.03
C VAL A 122 -22.19 -1.34 -18.22
N ILE A 123 -21.29 -1.54 -19.19
CA ILE A 123 -20.08 -0.70 -19.33
C ILE A 123 -20.42 0.76 -19.64
N PRO A 124 -21.21 1.11 -20.68
CA PRO A 124 -21.48 2.52 -21.00
C PRO A 124 -22.14 3.32 -19.85
N PRO A 125 -23.18 2.81 -19.16
CA PRO A 125 -23.75 3.51 -18.00
C PRO A 125 -22.75 3.71 -16.85
N LEU A 126 -21.89 2.72 -16.58
CA LEU A 126 -20.82 2.86 -15.58
C LEU A 126 -19.79 3.92 -15.98
N LEU A 127 -19.47 4.06 -17.27
CA LEU A 127 -18.59 5.10 -17.78
C LEU A 127 -19.20 6.49 -17.64
N GLU A 128 -20.50 6.66 -17.84
CA GLU A 128 -21.18 7.93 -17.58
C GLU A 128 -21.04 8.37 -16.12
N LEU A 129 -21.18 7.43 -15.18
CA LEU A 129 -20.92 7.71 -13.76
C LEU A 129 -19.45 8.08 -13.53
N LEU A 130 -18.51 7.33 -14.11
CA LEU A 130 -17.07 7.58 -14.01
C LEU A 130 -16.66 8.97 -14.53
N ARG A 131 -17.28 9.44 -15.62
CA ARG A 131 -17.10 10.77 -16.21
C ARG A 131 -17.50 11.93 -15.26
N GLY A 132 -18.14 11.63 -14.13
CA GLY A 132 -18.58 12.64 -13.17
C GLY A 132 -19.88 13.32 -13.59
N LYS A 133 -20.76 12.62 -14.32
CA LYS A 133 -22.13 13.09 -14.55
C LYS A 133 -22.92 13.25 -13.25
N MET A 134 -22.52 12.50 -12.22
CA MET A 134 -23.06 12.52 -10.87
C MET A 134 -21.97 12.94 -9.88
N SER A 135 -22.08 12.56 -8.60
CA SER A 135 -21.08 12.91 -7.59
C SER A 135 -19.91 11.92 -7.57
N TRP A 136 -18.87 12.27 -6.83
CA TRP A 136 -17.74 11.39 -6.57
C TRP A 136 -18.13 10.10 -5.82
N VAL A 137 -19.29 10.08 -5.16
CA VAL A 137 -19.84 8.89 -4.51
C VAL A 137 -20.19 7.83 -5.55
N GLU A 138 -20.82 8.22 -6.66
CA GLU A 138 -21.12 7.34 -7.80
C GLU A 138 -19.86 6.96 -8.57
N GLN A 139 -18.91 7.89 -8.76
CA GLN A 139 -17.61 7.59 -9.40
C GLN A 139 -16.88 6.46 -8.67
N ARG A 140 -16.91 6.46 -7.33
CA ARG A 140 -16.27 5.43 -6.50
C ARG A 140 -16.86 4.04 -6.71
N VAL A 141 -18.18 3.90 -6.76
CA VAL A 141 -18.81 2.59 -7.00
C VAL A 141 -18.70 2.16 -8.47
N ALA A 142 -18.73 3.11 -9.40
CA ALA A 142 -18.54 2.84 -10.81
C ALA A 142 -17.12 2.33 -11.10
N ILE A 143 -16.08 2.99 -10.59
CA ILE A 143 -14.70 2.57 -10.80
C ILE A 143 -14.40 1.22 -10.14
N ARG A 144 -15.02 0.93 -8.99
CA ARG A 144 -14.96 -0.41 -8.37
C ARG A 144 -15.55 -1.47 -9.30
N ALA A 145 -16.76 -1.24 -9.82
CA ALA A 145 -17.41 -2.19 -10.72
C ALA A 145 -16.59 -2.42 -12.00
N LEU A 146 -16.10 -1.34 -12.63
CA LEU A 146 -15.20 -1.41 -13.79
C LEU A 146 -13.89 -2.12 -13.45
N GLY A 147 -13.34 -1.91 -12.26
CA GLY A 147 -12.17 -2.62 -11.74
C GLY A 147 -12.38 -4.14 -11.67
N HIS A 148 -13.53 -4.61 -11.20
CA HIS A 148 -13.84 -6.05 -11.21
C HIS A 148 -13.98 -6.60 -12.64
N LEU A 149 -14.65 -5.87 -13.54
CA LEU A 149 -14.76 -6.26 -14.95
C LEU A 149 -13.39 -6.28 -15.65
N ALA A 150 -12.48 -5.38 -15.30
CA ALA A 150 -11.12 -5.34 -15.86
C ALA A 150 -10.22 -6.48 -15.36
N SER A 151 -10.50 -7.02 -14.16
CA SER A 151 -9.68 -8.07 -13.54
C SER A 151 -9.70 -9.38 -14.31
N TYR A 152 -10.80 -9.72 -14.98
CA TYR A 152 -10.92 -10.99 -15.71
C TYR A 152 -10.54 -10.86 -17.18
N GLU A 153 -9.83 -11.87 -17.68
CA GLU A 153 -9.41 -11.93 -19.09
C GLU A 153 -10.61 -11.93 -20.06
N ARG A 154 -11.69 -12.65 -19.71
CA ARG A 154 -12.90 -12.77 -20.55
C ARG A 154 -13.68 -11.47 -20.71
N THR A 155 -13.56 -10.53 -19.78
CA THR A 155 -14.32 -9.27 -19.77
C THR A 155 -13.46 -8.04 -20.00
N PHE A 156 -12.13 -8.19 -20.01
CA PHE A 156 -11.21 -7.08 -20.26
C PHE A 156 -11.36 -6.49 -21.67
N GLY A 157 -11.49 -7.34 -22.71
CA GLY A 157 -11.59 -6.90 -24.11
C GLY A 157 -12.67 -5.85 -24.36
N PRO A 158 -13.94 -6.10 -23.96
CA PRO A 158 -15.03 -5.13 -24.08
C PRO A 158 -14.78 -3.80 -23.35
N LEU A 159 -14.11 -3.81 -22.20
CA LEU A 159 -13.75 -2.59 -21.48
C LEU A 159 -12.58 -1.85 -22.15
N ALA A 160 -11.61 -2.59 -22.69
CA ALA A 160 -10.43 -2.05 -23.37
C ALA A 160 -10.75 -1.27 -24.66
N VAL A 161 -11.98 -1.38 -25.19
CA VAL A 161 -12.48 -0.49 -26.25
C VAL A 161 -12.46 0.98 -25.81
N TYR A 162 -12.62 1.24 -24.52
CA TYR A 162 -12.62 2.57 -23.90
C TYR A 162 -11.29 2.90 -23.20
N GLU A 163 -10.20 2.22 -23.56
CA GLU A 163 -8.91 2.25 -22.83
C GLU A 163 -8.41 3.67 -22.50
N ASP A 164 -8.20 4.52 -23.52
CA ASP A 164 -7.60 5.85 -23.33
C ASP A 164 -8.43 6.71 -22.38
N GLU A 165 -9.76 6.63 -22.50
CA GLU A 165 -10.69 7.36 -21.66
C GLU A 165 -10.69 6.81 -20.23
N VAL A 166 -10.85 5.49 -20.07
CA VAL A 166 -10.92 4.83 -18.76
C VAL A 166 -9.65 5.06 -17.96
N VAL A 167 -8.48 4.91 -18.60
CA VAL A 167 -7.18 5.12 -17.96
C VAL A 167 -7.00 6.58 -17.57
N THR A 168 -7.37 7.52 -18.45
CA THR A 168 -7.27 8.96 -18.14
C THR A 168 -8.17 9.35 -16.95
N LEU A 169 -9.42 8.88 -16.93
CA LEU A 169 -10.34 9.12 -15.83
C LEU A 169 -9.83 8.50 -14.52
N ALA A 170 -9.33 7.27 -14.56
CA ALA A 170 -8.77 6.60 -13.38
C ALA A 170 -7.52 7.30 -12.84
N MET A 171 -6.62 7.80 -13.71
CA MET A 171 -5.48 8.62 -13.29
C MET A 171 -5.94 9.90 -12.59
N ASN A 172 -6.88 10.63 -13.18
CA ASN A 172 -7.41 11.87 -12.60
C ASN A 172 -8.06 11.62 -11.24
N LEU A 173 -8.88 10.57 -11.14
CA LEU A 173 -9.54 10.19 -9.88
C LEU A 173 -8.54 9.80 -8.81
N ALA A 174 -7.50 9.02 -9.14
CA ALA A 174 -6.45 8.65 -8.19
C ALA A 174 -5.76 9.89 -7.57
N SER A 175 -5.56 10.93 -8.38
CA SER A 175 -4.90 12.18 -7.99
C SER A 175 -5.81 13.19 -7.29
N SER A 176 -7.11 13.24 -7.62
CA SER A 176 -8.05 14.26 -7.13
C SER A 176 -8.78 13.89 -5.82
N CYS A 177 -8.56 12.70 -5.27
CA CYS A 177 -9.26 12.20 -4.07
C CYS A 177 -9.11 13.06 -2.80
N LEU A 178 -8.20 14.02 -2.77
CA LEU A 178 -7.72 14.66 -1.53
C LEU A 178 -8.41 15.98 -1.18
N GLU A 179 -9.44 16.42 -1.91
CA GLU A 179 -9.90 17.82 -1.80
C GLU A 179 -11.03 18.06 -0.80
N GLU A 180 -11.79 17.06 -0.33
CA GLU A 180 -13.02 17.33 0.44
C GLU A 180 -13.28 16.37 1.63
N ASN A 181 -13.50 16.98 2.81
CA ASN A 181 -14.23 16.51 4.00
C ASN A 181 -13.69 15.33 4.86
N ARG A 182 -13.76 15.48 6.19
CA ARG A 182 -13.20 14.56 7.22
C ARG A 182 -13.92 13.21 7.33
N LYS A 183 -15.21 13.15 6.98
CA LYS A 183 -15.98 11.88 6.83
C LYS A 183 -15.75 11.19 5.48
N ALA A 184 -15.15 11.90 4.52
CA ALA A 184 -14.85 11.39 3.19
C ALA A 184 -13.44 10.77 3.09
N GLU A 185 -12.68 10.70 4.18
CA GLU A 185 -11.32 10.12 4.17
C GLU A 185 -11.31 8.65 3.76
N GLU A 186 -12.18 7.84 4.37
CA GLU A 186 -12.29 6.43 4.01
C GLU A 186 -12.74 6.26 2.56
N TRP A 187 -13.68 7.07 2.10
CA TRP A 187 -14.23 6.96 0.75
C TRP A 187 -13.25 7.48 -0.31
N ALA A 188 -12.48 8.53 -0.01
CA ALA A 188 -11.38 9.01 -0.83
C ALA A 188 -10.24 8.00 -0.93
N SER A 189 -9.86 7.38 0.20
CA SER A 189 -8.88 6.30 0.21
C SER A 189 -9.35 5.12 -0.65
N GLN A 190 -10.63 4.74 -0.55
CA GLN A 190 -11.22 3.72 -1.40
C GLN A 190 -11.23 4.12 -2.88
N LEU A 191 -11.63 5.35 -3.21
CA LEU A 191 -11.64 5.85 -4.59
C LEU A 191 -10.23 5.81 -5.19
N GLN A 192 -9.21 6.29 -4.47
CA GLN A 192 -7.82 6.21 -4.91
C GLN A 192 -7.38 4.75 -5.12
N CYS A 193 -7.74 3.85 -4.21
CA CYS A 193 -7.34 2.45 -4.31
C CYS A 193 -8.02 1.71 -5.47
N TRP A 194 -9.32 1.92 -5.69
CA TRP A 194 -10.01 1.35 -6.84
C TRP A 194 -9.52 1.95 -8.16
N SER A 195 -9.15 3.23 -8.17
CA SER A 195 -8.50 3.87 -9.32
C SER A 195 -7.17 3.21 -9.65
N ILE A 196 -6.29 3.04 -8.66
CA ILE A 196 -5.01 2.36 -8.84
C ILE A 196 -5.22 0.90 -9.24
N HIS A 197 -6.20 0.19 -8.67
CA HIS A 197 -6.53 -1.19 -9.04
C HIS A 197 -6.94 -1.30 -10.51
N LEU A 198 -7.78 -0.40 -11.00
CA LEU A 198 -8.18 -0.38 -12.41
C LEU A 198 -6.97 -0.11 -13.31
N LEU A 199 -6.14 0.88 -13.00
CA LEU A 199 -4.89 1.15 -13.73
C LEU A 199 -3.96 -0.06 -13.72
N ASN A 200 -3.91 -0.79 -12.61
CA ASN A 200 -3.13 -1.99 -12.47
C ASN A 200 -3.62 -3.10 -13.43
N CYS A 201 -4.93 -3.29 -13.57
CA CYS A 201 -5.49 -4.26 -14.50
C CYS A 201 -5.04 -3.99 -15.95
N PHE A 202 -4.94 -2.72 -16.36
CA PHE A 202 -4.39 -2.35 -17.66
C PHE A 202 -2.88 -2.58 -17.74
N ALA A 203 -2.13 -2.14 -16.73
CA ALA A 203 -0.67 -2.24 -16.71
C ALA A 203 -0.16 -3.69 -16.74
N VAL A 204 -0.79 -4.61 -16.00
CA VAL A 204 -0.45 -6.06 -16.01
C VAL A 204 -0.64 -6.68 -17.39
N LYS A 205 -1.59 -6.16 -18.18
CA LYS A 205 -1.86 -6.61 -19.56
C LYS A 205 -1.05 -5.85 -20.61
N GLU A 206 -0.03 -5.11 -20.17
CA GLU A 206 0.83 -4.26 -20.99
C GLU A 206 0.08 -3.18 -21.80
N ARG A 207 -1.08 -2.75 -21.30
CA ARG A 207 -1.93 -1.71 -21.90
C ARG A 207 -1.68 -0.36 -21.27
N SER A 208 -1.78 0.71 -22.06
CA SER A 208 -1.64 2.11 -21.62
C SER A 208 -0.40 2.44 -20.78
N ILE A 209 0.67 1.66 -20.85
CA ILE A 209 1.88 1.89 -20.04
C ILE A 209 2.45 3.28 -20.31
N THR A 210 2.52 3.71 -21.57
CA THR A 210 3.01 5.05 -21.96
C THR A 210 2.18 6.17 -21.34
N LEU A 211 0.85 6.00 -21.28
CA LEU A 211 -0.08 6.97 -20.70
C LEU A 211 0.07 7.03 -19.18
N ILE A 212 0.11 5.88 -18.51
CA ILE A 212 0.29 5.78 -17.05
C ILE A 212 1.68 6.29 -16.64
N CYS A 213 2.71 6.12 -17.48
CA CYS A 213 4.07 6.57 -17.20
C CYS A 213 4.34 8.05 -17.48
N LYS A 214 3.31 8.89 -17.67
CA LYS A 214 3.47 10.35 -17.70
C LYS A 214 4.16 10.84 -16.43
N GLN A 215 5.14 11.73 -16.59
CA GLN A 215 6.05 12.13 -15.50
C GLN A 215 5.35 12.80 -14.32
N GLU A 216 4.28 13.56 -14.59
CA GLU A 216 3.46 14.20 -13.56
C GLU A 216 2.76 13.15 -12.70
N PHE A 217 2.03 12.23 -13.34
CA PHE A 217 1.33 11.16 -12.64
C PHE A 217 2.28 10.23 -11.88
N LEU A 218 3.45 9.89 -12.43
CA LEU A 218 4.43 9.06 -11.72
C LEU A 218 4.90 9.69 -10.39
N LYS A 219 5.04 11.02 -10.34
CA LYS A 219 5.41 11.73 -9.10
C LYS A 219 4.30 11.58 -8.07
N GLU A 220 3.06 11.88 -8.44
CA GLU A 220 1.88 11.74 -7.59
C GLU A 220 1.72 10.29 -7.11
N LEU A 221 1.82 9.33 -8.03
CA LEU A 221 1.74 7.90 -7.75
C LEU A 221 2.77 7.44 -6.73
N SER A 222 4.00 7.99 -6.77
CA SER A 222 5.04 7.66 -5.78
C SER A 222 4.74 8.16 -4.36
N GLU A 223 3.81 9.11 -4.22
CA GLU A 223 3.35 9.65 -2.96
C GLU A 223 2.06 8.97 -2.46
N MET A 224 1.32 8.28 -3.32
CA MET A 224 0.11 7.55 -2.94
C MET A 224 0.46 6.32 -2.11
N TRP A 225 0.36 6.42 -0.79
CA TRP A 225 0.71 5.33 0.14
C TRP A 225 -0.48 4.75 0.91
N GLY A 226 -1.72 5.12 0.56
CA GLY A 226 -2.96 4.52 1.09
C GLY A 226 -3.34 4.92 2.53
N GLY A 227 -2.44 5.61 3.25
CA GLY A 227 -2.63 5.99 4.65
C GLY A 227 -2.58 4.79 5.61
N LEU A 228 -2.90 5.02 6.89
CA LEU A 228 -2.96 3.93 7.89
C LEU A 228 -4.25 3.09 7.81
N VAL A 229 -5.27 3.60 7.13
CA VAL A 229 -6.60 2.96 7.04
C VAL A 229 -6.57 1.80 6.05
N ASN A 230 -5.85 1.93 4.93
CA ASN A 230 -5.80 0.89 3.89
C ASN A 230 -4.48 0.11 3.90
N HIS A 231 -4.35 -0.78 4.89
CA HIS A 231 -3.19 -1.64 5.10
C HIS A 231 -3.09 -2.82 4.10
N SER A 232 -4.13 -3.07 3.30
CA SER A 232 -4.18 -4.18 2.33
C SER A 232 -3.75 -3.80 0.91
N SER A 233 -3.72 -2.50 0.61
CA SER A 233 -3.35 -2.00 -0.72
C SER A 233 -1.89 -1.58 -0.75
N PRO A 234 -1.07 -2.07 -1.70
CA PRO A 234 0.27 -1.55 -1.94
C PRO A 234 0.25 -0.13 -2.55
N ALA A 235 -0.95 0.47 -2.69
CA ALA A 235 -1.17 1.81 -3.17
C ALA A 235 -0.36 2.08 -4.45
N GLY A 236 0.25 3.27 -4.57
CA GLY A 236 0.95 3.65 -5.78
C GLY A 236 2.22 2.85 -6.05
N VAL A 237 2.94 2.39 -5.01
CA VAL A 237 4.15 1.57 -5.22
C VAL A 237 3.82 0.22 -5.87
N GLY A 238 2.64 -0.35 -5.59
CA GLY A 238 2.17 -1.56 -6.26
C GLY A 238 2.10 -1.39 -7.77
N LEU A 239 1.50 -0.29 -8.23
CA LEU A 239 1.43 0.04 -9.65
C LEU A 239 2.83 0.35 -10.23
N ILE A 240 3.66 1.13 -9.54
CA ILE A 240 5.05 1.41 -9.96
C ILE A 240 5.84 0.13 -10.17
N ARG A 241 5.70 -0.84 -9.27
CA ARG A 241 6.36 -2.15 -9.38
C ARG A 241 5.93 -2.89 -10.64
N ILE A 242 4.65 -2.82 -10.99
CA ILE A 242 4.11 -3.49 -12.18
C ILE A 242 4.59 -2.80 -13.45
N LEU A 243 4.63 -1.47 -13.46
CA LEU A 243 5.22 -0.70 -14.56
C LEU A 243 6.71 -1.05 -14.78
N CYS A 244 7.47 -1.31 -13.70
CA CYS A 244 8.87 -1.74 -13.79
C CYS A 244 9.08 -3.10 -14.48
N TYR A 245 8.05 -3.93 -14.68
CA TYR A 245 8.20 -5.16 -15.48
C TYR A 245 8.35 -4.87 -16.98
N SER A 246 7.75 -3.78 -17.45
CA SER A 246 7.89 -3.34 -18.84
C SER A 246 9.16 -2.51 -19.06
N LYS A 247 9.73 -2.59 -20.26
CA LYS A 247 10.88 -1.75 -20.64
C LYS A 247 10.52 -0.26 -20.62
N VAL A 248 9.37 0.09 -21.21
CA VAL A 248 8.86 1.46 -21.28
C VAL A 248 8.65 2.06 -19.87
N GLY A 249 8.10 1.28 -18.94
CA GLY A 249 7.91 1.72 -17.57
C GLY A 249 9.22 1.98 -16.84
N ARG A 250 10.20 1.07 -16.93
CA ARG A 250 11.54 1.29 -16.36
C ARG A 250 12.20 2.54 -16.93
N GLU A 251 12.16 2.71 -18.25
CA GLU A 251 12.74 3.89 -18.90
C GLU A 251 12.13 5.18 -18.37
N ASN A 252 10.80 5.26 -18.23
CA ASN A 252 10.14 6.47 -17.74
C ASN A 252 10.35 6.71 -16.25
N ILE A 253 10.30 5.66 -15.42
CA ILE A 253 10.56 5.77 -13.97
C ILE A 253 12.01 6.22 -13.72
N SER A 254 12.98 5.66 -14.45
CA SER A 254 14.40 6.01 -14.30
C SER A 254 14.74 7.46 -14.65
N LYS A 255 13.89 8.15 -15.44
CA LYS A 255 14.06 9.57 -15.78
C LYS A 255 13.63 10.50 -14.63
N SER A 256 12.77 10.02 -13.72
CA SER A 256 12.27 10.82 -12.61
C SER A 256 13.11 10.61 -11.36
N ARG A 257 14.05 11.53 -11.10
CA ARG A 257 14.85 11.54 -9.86
C ARG A 257 13.96 11.48 -8.61
N TYR A 258 12.85 12.22 -8.60
CA TYR A 258 11.92 12.28 -7.48
C TYR A 258 11.31 10.92 -7.15
N VAL A 259 10.85 10.18 -8.16
CA VAL A 259 10.25 8.85 -7.99
C VAL A 259 11.30 7.86 -7.49
N VAL A 260 12.50 7.89 -8.06
CA VAL A 260 13.62 7.04 -7.63
C VAL A 260 14.00 7.33 -6.17
N GLU A 261 14.06 8.59 -5.76
CA GLU A 261 14.30 8.98 -4.36
C GLU A 261 13.20 8.48 -3.42
N ASN A 262 11.93 8.53 -3.82
CA ASN A 262 10.83 7.98 -3.01
C ASN A 262 10.90 6.44 -2.89
N LEU A 263 11.27 5.73 -3.96
CA LEU A 263 11.54 4.29 -3.90
C LEU A 263 12.72 3.97 -2.96
N CYS A 264 13.77 4.80 -2.98
CA CYS A 264 14.90 4.72 -2.06
C CYS A 264 14.50 4.92 -0.60
N LYS A 265 13.69 5.94 -0.29
CA LYS A 265 13.15 6.17 1.06
C LYS A 265 12.31 4.96 1.52
N LEU A 266 11.42 4.46 0.66
CA LEU A 266 10.62 3.27 0.95
C LEU A 266 11.47 2.03 1.23
N SER A 267 12.58 1.84 0.50
CA SER A 267 13.48 0.69 0.70
C SER A 267 14.10 0.63 2.12
N ARG A 268 14.24 1.78 2.79
CA ARG A 268 14.72 1.88 4.18
C ARG A 268 13.58 1.95 5.21
N SER A 269 12.33 2.07 4.79
CA SER A 269 11.19 2.23 5.69
C SER A 269 10.85 0.93 6.44
N SER A 270 10.16 1.05 7.58
CA SER A 270 9.50 -0.06 8.29
C SER A 270 8.12 -0.38 7.74
N ASP A 271 7.77 0.18 6.58
CA ASP A 271 6.53 -0.07 5.86
C ASP A 271 6.44 -1.53 5.40
N ASP A 272 5.24 -2.10 5.38
CA ASP A 272 4.99 -3.47 4.91
C ASP A 272 5.39 -3.59 3.42
N TRP A 273 5.39 -2.48 2.68
CA TRP A 273 5.79 -2.37 1.28
C TRP A 273 7.30 -2.12 1.05
N GLN A 274 8.13 -2.20 2.10
CA GLN A 274 9.61 -2.04 1.99
C GLN A 274 10.18 -2.90 0.85
N TYR A 275 9.72 -4.14 0.74
CA TYR A 275 10.19 -5.07 -0.28
C TYR A 275 9.87 -4.60 -1.70
N MET A 276 8.75 -3.91 -1.93
CA MET A 276 8.36 -3.42 -3.25
C MET A 276 9.28 -2.30 -3.70
N GLY A 277 9.67 -1.41 -2.78
CA GLY A 277 10.68 -0.37 -3.04
C GLY A 277 12.02 -0.99 -3.45
N ILE A 278 12.48 -2.02 -2.73
CA ILE A 278 13.69 -2.78 -3.08
C ILE A 278 13.53 -3.44 -4.46
N ASP A 279 12.40 -4.11 -4.72
CA ASP A 279 12.15 -4.82 -5.99
C ASP A 279 12.20 -3.87 -7.18
N CYS A 280 11.56 -2.70 -7.09
CA CYS A 280 11.60 -1.68 -8.14
C CYS A 280 13.04 -1.22 -8.41
N LEU A 281 13.81 -0.91 -7.37
CA LEU A 281 15.20 -0.48 -7.52
C LEU A 281 16.07 -1.58 -8.14
N LEU A 282 15.85 -2.85 -7.76
CA LEU A 282 16.56 -3.98 -8.37
C LEU A 282 16.21 -4.14 -9.86
N LEU A 283 14.93 -4.00 -10.23
CA LEU A 283 14.50 -4.05 -11.64
C LEU A 283 15.16 -2.94 -12.46
N LEU A 284 15.25 -1.71 -11.92
CA LEU A 284 15.90 -0.58 -12.58
C LEU A 284 17.43 -0.71 -12.64
N LEU A 285 18.07 -1.30 -11.61
CA LEU A 285 19.52 -1.51 -11.59
C LEU A 285 19.97 -2.65 -12.49
N ASN A 286 19.16 -3.70 -12.62
CA ASN A 286 19.47 -4.86 -13.44
C ASN A 286 19.20 -4.63 -14.94
N ASP A 287 18.48 -3.57 -15.30
CA ASP A 287 18.30 -3.16 -16.70
C ASP A 287 19.46 -2.23 -17.14
N PRO A 288 20.26 -2.61 -18.15
CA PRO A 288 21.36 -1.81 -18.66
C PRO A 288 20.98 -0.39 -19.09
N ASP A 289 19.76 -0.18 -19.61
CA ASP A 289 19.30 1.10 -20.17
C ASP A 289 18.93 2.13 -19.08
N THR A 290 18.67 1.65 -17.86
CA THR A 290 18.23 2.46 -16.72
C THR A 290 19.24 2.51 -15.60
N ARG A 291 20.11 1.49 -15.47
CA ARG A 291 21.07 1.33 -14.37
C ARG A 291 21.83 2.62 -14.03
N TYR A 292 22.47 3.25 -15.00
CA TYR A 292 23.33 4.41 -14.73
C TYR A 292 22.56 5.68 -14.35
N LYS A 293 21.27 5.74 -14.69
CA LYS A 293 20.40 6.85 -14.28
C LYS A 293 20.02 6.75 -12.80
N VAL A 294 19.96 5.53 -12.27
CA VAL A 294 19.46 5.28 -10.91
C VAL A 294 20.56 4.91 -9.92
N ILE A 295 21.69 4.35 -10.37
CA ILE A 295 22.72 3.80 -9.48
C ILE A 295 23.28 4.82 -8.49
N GLU A 296 23.49 6.07 -8.93
CA GLU A 296 24.03 7.11 -8.06
C GLU A 296 23.09 7.44 -6.88
N ILE A 297 21.78 7.41 -7.12
CA ILE A 297 20.76 7.65 -6.09
C ILE A 297 20.52 6.39 -5.26
N ALA A 298 20.44 5.23 -5.90
CA ALA A 298 20.09 3.97 -5.23
C ALA A 298 21.20 3.46 -4.32
N THR A 299 22.47 3.68 -4.67
CA THR A 299 23.63 3.18 -3.92
C THR A 299 23.62 3.70 -2.50
N SER A 300 23.41 5.00 -2.31
CA SER A 300 23.45 5.60 -0.97
C SER A 300 22.38 5.08 -0.02
N TYR A 301 21.37 4.33 -0.50
CA TYR A 301 20.31 3.71 0.30
C TYR A 301 20.48 2.21 0.44
N LEU A 302 20.71 1.53 -0.68
CA LEU A 302 20.74 0.07 -0.75
C LEU A 302 21.95 -0.54 -0.03
N ILE A 303 23.06 0.19 0.12
CA ILE A 303 24.24 -0.27 0.86
C ILE A 303 23.92 -0.65 2.32
N ASP A 304 22.90 -0.03 2.93
CA ASP A 304 22.52 -0.36 4.31
C ASP A 304 21.74 -1.67 4.43
N LEU A 305 21.21 -2.14 3.30
CA LEU A 305 20.34 -3.31 3.22
C LEU A 305 21.09 -4.57 2.77
N ILE A 306 22.39 -4.49 2.46
CA ILE A 306 23.19 -5.62 1.94
C ILE A 306 23.32 -6.79 2.93
N GLU A 307 23.10 -6.56 4.21
CA GLU A 307 23.11 -7.60 5.26
C GLU A 307 21.73 -8.15 5.62
N LEU A 308 20.67 -7.67 4.94
CA LEU A 308 19.30 -8.14 5.09
C LEU A 308 19.17 -9.57 4.56
N ARG A 309 18.78 -10.52 5.43
CA ARG A 309 18.66 -11.92 5.03
C ARG A 309 17.31 -12.19 4.38
N ASN A 310 16.25 -12.01 5.14
CA ASN A 310 14.89 -12.30 4.73
C ASN A 310 14.06 -11.03 4.84
N LEU A 311 13.00 -10.91 4.03
CA LEU A 311 11.98 -9.88 4.16
C LEU A 311 10.64 -10.50 3.74
N GLY A 312 9.77 -10.75 4.71
CA GLY A 312 8.61 -11.61 4.51
C GLY A 312 9.01 -12.98 3.96
N ASN A 313 8.40 -13.39 2.85
CA ASN A 313 8.69 -14.65 2.16
C ASN A 313 9.97 -14.62 1.30
N ARG A 314 10.59 -13.45 1.11
CA ARG A 314 11.79 -13.29 0.26
C ARG A 314 13.04 -13.63 1.06
N ARG A 315 13.89 -14.49 0.50
CA ARG A 315 15.20 -14.89 1.07
C ARG A 315 16.34 -14.27 0.27
N ASN A 316 17.51 -14.12 0.90
CA ASN A 316 18.73 -13.62 0.31
C ASN A 316 18.62 -12.20 -0.28
N VAL A 317 17.80 -11.34 0.31
CA VAL A 317 17.52 -9.99 -0.21
C VAL A 317 18.79 -9.16 -0.32
N GLY A 318 19.61 -9.11 0.74
CA GLY A 318 20.87 -8.37 0.75
C GLY A 318 21.91 -8.91 -0.22
N GLU A 319 21.86 -10.20 -0.56
CA GLU A 319 22.72 -10.78 -1.60
C GLU A 319 22.27 -10.36 -3.00
N ALA A 320 20.96 -10.30 -3.26
CA ALA A 320 20.41 -9.76 -4.50
C ALA A 320 20.78 -8.28 -4.68
N ILE A 321 20.70 -7.50 -3.61
CA ILE A 321 21.14 -6.09 -3.59
C ILE A 321 22.65 -5.98 -3.87
N THR A 322 23.46 -6.78 -3.19
CA THR A 322 24.92 -6.79 -3.40
C THR A 322 25.26 -7.08 -4.87
N LYS A 323 24.61 -8.09 -5.45
CA LYS A 323 24.76 -8.42 -6.87
C LYS A 323 24.34 -7.23 -7.73
N ALA A 324 23.15 -6.69 -7.56
CA ALA A 324 22.68 -5.57 -8.36
C ALA A 324 23.58 -4.33 -8.25
N LEU A 325 24.16 -4.03 -7.09
CA LEU A 325 25.07 -2.88 -6.95
C LEU A 325 26.43 -3.14 -7.59
N VAL A 326 27.01 -4.32 -7.39
CA VAL A 326 28.44 -4.56 -7.64
C VAL A 326 28.73 -5.56 -8.77
N TYR A 327 27.70 -6.03 -9.50
CA TYR A 327 27.79 -7.04 -10.57
C TYR A 327 28.95 -6.81 -11.56
N ASP A 328 29.23 -5.55 -11.93
CA ASP A 328 30.27 -5.18 -12.90
C ASP A 328 31.16 -4.01 -12.42
N TYR A 329 31.27 -3.78 -11.11
CA TYR A 329 31.97 -2.60 -10.58
C TYR A 329 33.38 -2.38 -11.17
N LYS A 330 34.17 -3.46 -11.32
CA LYS A 330 35.55 -3.40 -11.84
C LYS A 330 35.66 -2.92 -13.29
N HIS A 331 34.64 -3.14 -14.12
CA HIS A 331 34.63 -2.73 -15.52
C HIS A 331 33.86 -1.41 -15.76
N MET A 332 33.12 -0.93 -14.76
CA MET A 332 32.13 0.15 -14.91
C MET A 332 32.52 1.46 -14.22
N ASN A 333 33.67 1.49 -13.55
CA ASN A 333 34.06 2.59 -12.68
C ASN A 333 34.14 3.96 -13.39
N SER A 334 34.38 3.95 -14.71
CA SER A 334 34.45 5.15 -15.54
C SER A 334 33.10 5.81 -15.85
N LYS A 335 31.97 5.09 -15.73
CA LYS A 335 30.62 5.61 -16.06
C LYS A 335 29.92 6.28 -14.88
N ILE A 336 30.34 5.99 -13.65
CA ILE A 336 29.80 6.61 -12.44
C ILE A 336 30.56 7.90 -12.18
N LYS A 337 29.87 9.04 -12.15
CA LYS A 337 30.54 10.35 -12.05
C LYS A 337 30.89 10.67 -10.60
N ASN A 338 30.00 10.34 -9.67
CA ASN A 338 30.15 10.64 -8.26
C ASN A 338 31.24 9.78 -7.59
N ALA A 339 32.27 10.43 -7.05
CA ALA A 339 33.39 9.76 -6.39
C ALA A 339 33.00 9.02 -5.10
N ASP A 340 32.05 9.58 -4.33
CA ASP A 340 31.59 8.96 -3.09
C ASP A 340 30.77 7.70 -3.36
N VAL A 341 30.01 7.68 -4.45
CA VAL A 341 29.31 6.48 -4.91
C VAL A 341 30.30 5.40 -5.33
N ARG A 342 31.36 5.75 -6.08
CA ARG A 342 32.42 4.79 -6.44
C ARG A 342 33.06 4.18 -5.20
N ARG A 343 33.46 5.01 -4.24
CA ARG A 343 34.03 4.58 -2.95
C ARG A 343 33.08 3.65 -2.19
N ALA A 344 31.80 4.00 -2.09
CA ALA A 344 30.80 3.17 -1.42
C ALA A 344 30.62 1.80 -2.10
N LEU A 345 30.73 1.73 -3.43
CA LEU A 345 30.69 0.46 -4.17
C LEU A 345 31.95 -0.38 -3.96
N GLU A 346 33.13 0.24 -3.88
CA GLU A 346 34.39 -0.42 -3.51
C GLU A 346 34.30 -1.02 -2.11
N GLU A 347 33.92 -0.20 -1.13
CA GLU A 347 33.75 -0.64 0.26
C GLU A 347 32.73 -1.78 0.36
N THR A 348 31.65 -1.73 -0.42
CA THR A 348 30.64 -2.80 -0.48
C THR A 348 31.23 -4.10 -1.05
N TRP A 349 32.03 -4.01 -2.12
CA TRP A 349 32.74 -5.16 -2.70
C TRP A 349 33.67 -5.80 -1.67
N ASP A 350 34.52 -4.99 -1.04
CA ASP A 350 35.52 -5.45 -0.08
C ASP A 350 34.86 -6.06 1.15
N PHE A 351 33.80 -5.43 1.63
CA PHE A 351 33.03 -5.92 2.78
C PHE A 351 32.29 -7.23 2.48
N LYS A 352 31.57 -7.35 1.36
CA LYS A 352 30.72 -8.52 1.07
C LYS A 352 31.47 -9.69 0.46
N ILE A 353 32.52 -9.43 -0.30
CA ILE A 353 33.23 -10.46 -1.08
C ILE A 353 34.58 -10.76 -0.44
N GLU A 354 35.46 -9.78 -0.27
CA GLU A 354 36.81 -10.05 0.22
C GLU A 354 36.85 -10.44 1.69
N ARG A 355 36.24 -9.62 2.54
CA ARG A 355 36.20 -9.86 3.99
C ARG A 355 35.48 -11.16 4.32
N ARG A 356 34.37 -11.46 3.65
CA ARG A 356 33.65 -12.74 3.81
C ARG A 356 34.55 -13.94 3.47
N LYS A 357 35.31 -13.88 2.37
CA LYS A 357 36.27 -14.94 1.99
C LYS A 357 37.39 -15.08 3.02
N LYS A 358 38.00 -13.96 3.44
CA LYS A 358 39.07 -13.93 4.46
C LYS A 358 38.59 -14.53 5.79
N GLU A 359 37.39 -14.16 6.26
CA GLU A 359 36.81 -14.69 7.50
C GLU A 359 36.45 -16.18 7.40
N GLN A 360 36.09 -16.69 6.22
CA GLN A 360 35.78 -18.12 6.02
C GLN A 360 37.02 -19.02 6.12
N ILE A 361 38.19 -18.50 5.78
CA ILE A 361 39.48 -19.22 5.84
C ILE A 361 40.16 -19.05 7.22
N THR A 362 39.74 -18.07 8.01
CA THR A 362 40.33 -17.77 9.32
C THR A 362 39.94 -18.82 10.36
N CYS A 363 40.91 -19.32 11.15
CA CYS A 363 40.63 -20.29 12.21
C CYS A 363 39.73 -19.74 13.33
N ASN A 364 38.98 -20.63 13.98
CA ASN A 364 38.00 -20.25 15.01
C ASN A 364 38.62 -19.53 16.22
N GLU A 365 39.83 -19.90 16.65
CA GLU A 365 40.52 -19.26 17.78
C GLU A 365 40.80 -17.78 17.52
N LYS A 366 41.28 -17.43 16.32
CA LYS A 366 41.50 -16.03 15.92
C LYS A 366 40.19 -15.25 15.86
N LEU A 367 39.09 -15.88 15.46
CA LEU A 367 37.77 -15.25 15.44
C LEU A 367 37.21 -15.01 16.85
N GLU A 368 37.51 -15.90 17.80
CA GLU A 368 37.13 -15.71 19.21
C GLU A 368 38.01 -14.63 19.88
N GLY A 369 39.31 -14.57 19.58
CA GLY A 369 40.18 -13.47 20.00
C GLY A 369 39.66 -12.11 19.55
N LYS A 370 39.23 -11.99 18.28
CA LYS A 370 38.55 -10.79 17.76
C LYS A 370 37.27 -10.48 18.53
N ARG A 371 36.50 -11.49 18.93
CA ARG A 371 35.27 -11.28 19.71
C ARG A 371 35.55 -10.70 21.09
N VAL A 372 36.57 -11.19 21.79
CA VAL A 372 36.99 -10.64 23.09
C VAL A 372 37.44 -9.19 22.94
N MET A 373 38.26 -8.90 21.92
CA MET A 373 38.69 -7.53 21.61
C MET A 373 37.51 -6.59 21.36
N VAL A 374 36.53 -7.02 20.55
CA VAL A 374 35.31 -6.24 20.28
C VAL A 374 34.52 -5.94 21.55
N LYS A 375 34.44 -6.89 22.50
CA LYS A 375 33.76 -6.65 23.78
C LYS A 375 34.48 -5.58 24.61
N LEU A 376 35.81 -5.59 24.65
CA LEU A 376 36.62 -4.59 25.35
C LEU A 376 36.46 -3.20 24.73
N ILE A 377 36.61 -3.09 23.41
CA ILE A 377 36.44 -1.80 22.70
C ILE A 377 35.01 -1.27 22.90
N LYS A 378 34.00 -2.14 22.86
CA LYS A 378 32.61 -1.76 23.16
C LYS A 378 32.46 -1.23 24.60
N GLN A 379 33.12 -1.82 25.58
CA GLN A 379 33.09 -1.30 26.97
C GLN A 379 33.73 0.08 27.07
N GLN A 380 34.85 0.30 26.37
CA GLN A 380 35.47 1.62 26.28
C GLN A 380 34.54 2.64 25.60
N ALA A 381 33.92 2.27 24.48
CA ALA A 381 32.96 3.10 23.77
C ALA A 381 31.75 3.45 24.65
N ASN A 382 31.22 2.47 25.39
CA ASN A 382 30.13 2.68 26.35
C ASN A 382 30.56 3.66 27.46
N HIS A 383 31.77 3.52 28.01
CA HIS A 383 32.28 4.43 29.03
C HIS A 383 32.37 5.87 28.49
N LYS A 384 32.97 6.05 27.31
CA LYS A 384 33.07 7.34 26.60
C LYS A 384 31.69 7.95 26.35
N PHE A 385 30.73 7.13 25.93
CA PHE A 385 29.35 7.55 25.75
C PHE A 385 28.71 8.04 27.06
N MET A 386 28.95 7.34 28.17
CA MET A 386 28.39 7.68 29.48
C MET A 386 28.98 8.96 30.08
N VAL A 387 30.27 9.25 29.83
CA VAL A 387 30.91 10.50 30.28
C VAL A 387 30.62 11.70 29.36
N GLY A 388 29.88 11.49 28.25
CA GLY A 388 29.46 12.54 27.33
C GLY A 388 30.43 12.82 26.18
N GLU A 389 31.52 12.06 26.06
CA GLU A 389 32.49 12.15 24.95
C GLU A 389 31.96 11.40 23.73
N ILE A 390 30.94 11.97 23.07
CA ILE A 390 30.17 11.28 22.02
C ILE A 390 31.00 11.02 20.76
N GLU A 391 31.88 11.93 20.35
CA GLU A 391 32.75 11.77 19.19
C GLU A 391 33.75 10.63 19.40
N GLU A 392 34.37 10.54 20.58
CA GLU A 392 35.28 9.44 20.91
C GLU A 392 34.53 8.10 21.00
N ALA A 393 33.32 8.09 21.56
CA ALA A 393 32.47 6.91 21.56
C ALA A 393 32.16 6.45 20.13
N LEU A 394 31.85 7.38 19.22
CA LEU A 394 31.58 7.10 17.80
C LEU A 394 32.78 6.43 17.12
N LEU A 395 33.98 6.96 17.34
CA LEU A 395 35.23 6.39 16.82
C LEU A 395 35.45 4.97 17.35
N LYS A 396 35.27 4.76 18.66
CA LYS A 396 35.42 3.44 19.28
C LYS A 396 34.40 2.42 18.81
N TYR A 397 33.14 2.82 18.58
CA TYR A 397 32.15 1.91 17.97
C TYR A 397 32.51 1.56 16.52
N SER A 398 33.09 2.49 15.77
CA SER A 398 33.55 2.23 14.40
C SER A 398 34.72 1.25 14.37
N GLU A 399 35.72 1.44 15.24
CA GLU A 399 36.83 0.50 15.46
C GLU A 399 36.31 -0.90 15.81
N ALA A 400 35.34 -0.98 16.73
CA ALA A 400 34.72 -2.25 17.10
C ALA A 400 34.01 -2.93 15.91
N LEU A 401 33.32 -2.18 15.05
CA LEU A 401 32.63 -2.71 13.86
C LEU A 401 33.61 -3.22 12.80
N GLU A 402 34.74 -2.55 12.61
CA GLU A 402 35.80 -2.96 11.70
C GLU A 402 36.39 -4.31 12.11
N ILE A 403 36.60 -4.54 13.41
CA ILE A 403 37.16 -5.79 13.93
C ILE A 403 36.10 -6.90 14.03
N CYS A 404 34.83 -6.55 14.27
CA CYS A 404 33.75 -7.51 14.55
C CYS A 404 33.47 -8.45 13.37
N PRO A 405 33.65 -9.78 13.54
CA PRO A 405 33.34 -10.76 12.49
C PRO A 405 31.89 -10.65 11.97
N LEU A 406 31.70 -10.84 10.67
CA LEU A 406 30.39 -10.71 10.01
C LEU A 406 29.36 -11.72 10.55
N ARG A 407 29.83 -12.86 11.06
CA ARG A 407 28.98 -13.90 11.67
C ARG A 407 28.39 -13.49 13.03
N HIS A 408 29.02 -12.56 13.76
CA HIS A 408 28.58 -12.11 15.09
C HIS A 408 27.50 -11.03 14.98
N ARG A 409 26.33 -11.43 14.45
CA ARG A 409 25.24 -10.50 14.13
C ARG A 409 24.71 -9.76 15.36
N THR A 410 24.56 -10.45 16.48
CA THR A 410 24.02 -9.86 17.72
C THR A 410 24.90 -8.72 18.22
N GLU A 411 26.22 -8.93 18.24
CA GLU A 411 27.18 -7.89 18.59
C GLU A 411 27.15 -6.73 17.59
N ARG A 412 27.09 -7.01 16.28
CA ARG A 412 26.98 -5.97 15.24
C ARG A 412 25.71 -5.12 15.37
N ILE A 413 24.56 -5.72 15.70
CA ILE A 413 23.30 -4.99 15.96
C ILE A 413 23.51 -3.95 17.06
N VAL A 414 24.12 -4.36 18.18
CA VAL A 414 24.35 -3.46 19.32
C VAL A 414 25.32 -2.34 18.94
N LEU A 415 26.42 -2.66 18.26
CA LEU A 415 27.40 -1.67 17.83
C LEU A 415 26.79 -0.64 16.87
N TYR A 416 26.07 -1.08 15.83
CA TYR A 416 25.37 -0.18 14.91
C TYR A 416 24.30 0.65 15.63
N SER A 417 23.52 0.04 16.53
CA SER A 417 22.50 0.78 17.28
C SER A 417 23.09 1.86 18.18
N ASN A 418 24.22 1.59 18.83
CA ASN A 418 24.88 2.57 19.69
C ASN A 418 25.57 3.67 18.87
N ARG A 419 26.18 3.30 17.74
CA ARG A 419 26.78 4.26 16.79
C ARG A 419 25.72 5.20 16.19
N ALA A 420 24.55 4.66 15.83
CA ALA A 420 23.40 5.46 15.39
C ALA A 420 22.95 6.48 16.45
N ARG A 421 22.96 6.09 17.73
CA ARG A 421 22.63 6.99 18.84
C ARG A 421 23.67 8.09 19.02
N CYS A 422 24.96 7.79 18.81
CA CYS A 422 26.01 8.82 18.81
C CYS A 422 25.77 9.83 17.68
N ASN A 423 25.55 9.36 16.46
CA ASN A 423 25.24 10.22 15.30
C ASN A 423 24.00 11.11 15.54
N LEU A 424 22.95 10.56 16.15
CA LEU A 424 21.76 11.33 16.51
C LEU A 424 22.08 12.47 17.50
N LEU A 425 22.90 12.20 18.51
CA LEU A 425 23.33 13.21 19.50
C LEU A 425 24.24 14.28 18.86
N LEU A 426 25.07 13.88 17.90
CA LEU A 426 25.92 14.78 17.11
C LEU A 426 25.17 15.54 16.01
N ARG A 427 23.84 15.39 15.95
CA ARG A 427 22.97 16.04 14.95
C ARG A 427 23.28 15.64 13.49
N ASP A 428 23.79 14.43 13.28
CA ASP A 428 23.94 13.82 11.95
C ASP A 428 22.84 12.76 11.72
N PRO A 429 21.66 13.18 11.20
CA PRO A 429 20.55 12.26 11.00
C PRO A 429 20.81 11.25 9.87
N ASP A 430 21.61 11.58 8.86
CA ASP A 430 21.86 10.69 7.72
C ASP A 430 22.69 9.46 8.14
N SER A 431 23.77 9.67 8.89
CA SER A 431 24.55 8.58 9.47
C SER A 431 23.76 7.80 10.52
N ALA A 432 22.90 8.47 11.31
CA ALA A 432 22.02 7.82 12.28
C ALA A 432 21.00 6.88 11.60
N ILE A 433 20.36 7.33 10.50
CA ILE A 433 19.44 6.51 9.71
C ILE A 433 20.18 5.31 9.12
N SER A 434 21.37 5.53 8.58
CA SER A 434 22.16 4.48 7.95
C SER A 434 22.54 3.37 8.93
N ASP A 435 23.07 3.73 10.09
CA ASP A 435 23.45 2.76 11.12
C ASP A 435 22.26 2.06 11.76
N ALA A 436 21.17 2.80 12.04
CA ALA A 436 19.96 2.18 12.58
C ALA A 436 19.34 1.20 11.56
N THR A 437 19.37 1.52 10.27
CA THR A 437 18.90 0.63 9.20
C THR A 437 19.74 -0.65 9.12
N ARG A 438 21.08 -0.56 9.23
CA ARG A 438 21.96 -1.75 9.28
C ARG A 438 21.65 -2.64 10.49
N ALA A 439 21.44 -2.04 11.67
CA ALA A 439 21.04 -2.79 12.86
C ALA A 439 19.70 -3.51 12.66
N LEU A 440 18.72 -2.85 12.04
CA LEU A 440 17.40 -3.43 11.74
C LEU A 440 17.47 -4.56 10.70
N CYS A 441 18.33 -4.44 9.69
CA CYS A 441 18.59 -5.51 8.71
C CYS A 441 19.24 -6.75 9.34
N LEU A 442 20.04 -6.53 10.40
CA LEU A 442 20.71 -7.60 11.12
C LEU A 442 19.78 -8.35 12.08
N SER A 443 18.76 -7.66 12.62
CA SER A 443 17.79 -8.20 13.58
C SER A 443 16.99 -9.40 13.03
N SER A 444 16.50 -10.25 13.93
CA SER A 444 15.72 -11.45 13.58
C SER A 444 14.50 -11.53 14.50
N PRO A 445 13.27 -11.33 13.98
CA PRO A 445 12.94 -10.98 12.58
C PRO A 445 13.47 -9.59 12.19
N PRO A 446 13.59 -9.26 10.88
CA PRO A 446 13.98 -7.92 10.45
C PRO A 446 13.07 -6.83 11.05
N ASN A 447 13.61 -5.63 11.20
CA ASN A 447 12.89 -4.48 11.78
C ASN A 447 12.33 -4.73 13.20
N SER A 448 12.97 -5.58 14.01
CA SER A 448 12.48 -5.92 15.37
C SER A 448 13.25 -5.24 16.52
N HIS A 449 14.35 -4.55 16.21
CA HIS A 449 15.19 -3.95 17.25
C HIS A 449 14.66 -2.58 17.70
N ALA A 450 13.96 -2.56 18.83
CA ALA A 450 13.26 -1.38 19.36
C ALA A 450 14.14 -0.11 19.44
N ASN A 451 15.36 -0.21 19.97
CA ASN A 451 16.24 0.96 20.12
C ASN A 451 16.63 1.55 18.77
N SER A 452 16.83 0.72 17.74
CA SER A 452 17.16 1.20 16.40
C SER A 452 15.94 1.82 15.72
N LEU A 453 14.73 1.25 15.88
CA LEU A 453 13.49 1.87 15.40
C LEU A 453 13.31 3.27 16.00
N TRP A 454 13.44 3.40 17.32
CA TRP A 454 13.28 4.69 17.99
C TRP A 454 14.38 5.71 17.62
N THR A 455 15.61 5.25 17.44
CA THR A 455 16.71 6.13 17.00
C THR A 455 16.45 6.62 15.57
N ARG A 456 16.02 5.73 14.68
CA ARG A 456 15.75 6.05 13.28
C ARG A 456 14.52 6.93 13.10
N SER A 457 13.46 6.74 13.91
CA SER A 457 12.30 7.63 13.88
C SER A 457 12.67 9.07 14.24
N GLN A 458 13.49 9.26 15.28
CA GLN A 458 13.98 10.60 15.64
C GLN A 458 14.85 11.23 14.55
N ALA A 459 15.71 10.44 13.90
CA ALA A 459 16.51 10.92 12.78
C ALA A 459 15.64 11.29 11.56
N TYR A 460 14.60 10.51 11.25
CA TYR A 460 13.62 10.85 10.23
C TYR A 460 12.84 12.12 10.56
N ASP A 461 12.43 12.31 11.82
CA ASP A 461 11.78 13.55 12.29
C ASP A 461 12.67 14.78 12.05
N MET A 462 13.97 14.68 12.37
CA MET A 462 14.95 15.74 12.10
C MET A 462 15.08 16.07 10.60
N LYS A 463 14.86 15.10 9.71
CA LYS A 463 14.86 15.30 8.25
C LYS A 463 13.52 15.77 7.68
N GLY A 464 12.47 15.91 8.51
CA GLY A 464 11.12 16.19 8.04
C GLY A 464 10.44 15.01 7.33
N MET A 465 11.00 13.80 7.47
CA MET A 465 10.48 12.56 6.87
C MET A 465 9.37 11.97 7.75
N ALA A 466 8.22 12.64 7.77
CA ALA A 466 7.15 12.35 8.70
C ALA A 466 6.55 10.95 8.53
N LYS A 467 6.42 10.46 7.29
CA LYS A 467 5.88 9.12 6.99
C LYS A 467 6.78 8.03 7.55
N GLU A 468 8.08 8.12 7.26
CA GLU A 468 9.07 7.13 7.68
C GLU A 468 9.23 7.13 9.22
N SER A 469 9.22 8.30 9.85
CA SER A 469 9.21 8.44 11.32
C SER A 469 7.98 7.79 11.95
N LEU A 470 6.79 8.04 11.40
CA LEU A 470 5.53 7.46 11.87
C LEU A 470 5.56 5.92 11.82
N MET A 471 6.03 5.35 10.71
CA MET A 471 6.13 3.90 10.55
C MET A 471 7.08 3.27 11.57
N ASP A 472 8.25 3.88 11.80
CA ASP A 472 9.19 3.41 12.81
C ASP A 472 8.62 3.52 14.23
N CYS A 473 7.87 4.58 14.55
CA CYS A 473 7.22 4.73 15.85
C CYS A 473 6.10 3.71 16.08
N ILE A 474 5.26 3.43 15.08
CA ILE A 474 4.22 2.40 15.17
C ILE A 474 4.87 1.03 15.40
N LEU A 475 5.91 0.69 14.63
CA LEU A 475 6.59 -0.58 14.79
C LEU A 475 7.33 -0.69 16.13
N PHE A 476 7.94 0.41 16.61
CA PHE A 476 8.54 0.49 17.94
C PHE A 476 7.53 0.17 19.04
N VAL A 477 6.35 0.79 19.00
CA VAL A 477 5.25 0.52 19.93
C VAL A 477 4.83 -0.94 19.88
N ASN A 478 4.71 -1.53 18.68
CA ASN A 478 4.36 -2.94 18.51
C ASN A 478 5.37 -3.88 19.17
N VAL A 479 6.67 -3.59 19.03
CA VAL A 479 7.74 -4.35 19.68
C VAL A 479 7.64 -4.20 21.21
N CYS A 480 7.40 -2.99 21.72
CA CYS A 480 7.23 -2.76 23.16
C CYS A 480 6.03 -3.52 23.74
N ILE A 481 4.90 -3.57 23.03
CA ILE A 481 3.71 -4.31 23.45
C ILE A 481 4.00 -5.83 23.50
N ARG A 482 4.58 -6.39 22.43
CA ARG A 482 4.88 -7.84 22.35
C ARG A 482 5.87 -8.32 23.42
N SER A 483 6.73 -7.43 23.91
CA SER A 483 7.74 -7.76 24.94
C SER A 483 7.18 -7.90 26.36
N LYS A 484 5.94 -7.48 26.63
CA LYS A 484 5.32 -7.50 27.96
C LYS A 484 4.03 -8.31 27.92
N ALA A 485 4.05 -9.51 28.47
CA ALA A 485 2.91 -10.45 28.52
C ALA A 485 1.80 -10.06 29.52
N ASP A 486 1.73 -8.80 29.95
CA ASP A 486 0.83 -8.33 31.00
C ASP A 486 -0.07 -7.21 30.48
N ASP A 487 -1.35 -7.23 30.87
CA ASP A 487 -2.45 -6.45 30.31
C ASP A 487 -2.30 -4.91 30.47
N ARG A 488 -1.37 -4.46 31.31
CA ARG A 488 -1.14 -3.03 31.62
C ARG A 488 0.11 -2.46 30.96
N VAL A 489 0.27 -2.66 29.64
CA VAL A 489 1.33 -2.00 28.87
C VAL A 489 1.14 -0.47 28.87
N LYS A 490 1.86 0.23 29.76
CA LYS A 490 2.03 1.69 29.67
C LYS A 490 2.90 2.01 28.45
N LEU A 491 2.29 2.55 27.40
CA LEU A 491 3.01 3.04 26.23
C LEU A 491 3.92 4.22 26.61
N PRO A 492 5.16 4.28 26.09
CA PRO A 492 6.01 5.44 26.34
C PRO A 492 5.37 6.72 25.80
N TYR A 493 5.13 7.70 26.67
CA TYR A 493 4.46 8.96 26.32
C TYR A 493 5.14 9.70 25.16
N TYR A 494 6.48 9.67 25.13
CA TYR A 494 7.25 10.30 24.04
C TYR A 494 6.93 9.69 22.66
N ALA A 495 6.65 8.38 22.60
CA ALA A 495 6.37 7.69 21.35
C ALA A 495 4.95 8.01 20.88
N VAL A 496 4.00 8.03 21.82
CA VAL A 496 2.62 8.47 21.54
C VAL A 496 2.61 9.90 21.02
N ARG A 497 3.37 10.81 21.65
CA ARG A 497 3.48 12.21 21.20
C ARG A 497 4.06 12.33 19.78
N MET A 498 5.08 11.52 19.46
CA MET A 498 5.68 11.50 18.12
C MET A 498 4.70 10.97 17.07
N ILE A 499 3.94 9.92 17.41
CA ILE A 499 2.88 9.37 16.55
C ILE A 499 1.83 10.43 16.28
N SER A 500 1.31 11.11 17.32
CA SER A 500 0.31 12.17 17.14
C SER A 500 0.82 13.29 16.23
N LYS A 501 2.06 13.78 16.47
CA LYS A 501 2.70 14.81 15.63
C LYS A 501 2.75 14.40 14.16
N HIS A 502 3.18 13.18 13.88
CA HIS A 502 3.35 12.74 12.50
C HIS A 502 2.05 12.29 11.85
N MET A 503 1.10 11.73 12.59
CA MET A 503 -0.24 11.41 12.06
C MET A 503 -0.91 12.66 11.48
N ASP A 504 -0.83 13.80 12.18
CA ASP A 504 -1.36 15.08 11.68
C ASP A 504 -0.61 15.56 10.42
N SER A 505 0.69 15.30 10.34
CA SER A 505 1.55 15.73 9.24
C SER A 505 1.43 14.86 8.00
N THR A 506 1.23 13.56 8.17
CA THR A 506 1.07 12.56 7.10
C THR A 506 -0.38 12.31 6.74
N TRP A 507 -1.29 13.09 7.33
CA TRP A 507 -2.71 12.95 7.09
C TRP A 507 -3.02 13.15 5.61
N LEU A 508 -3.86 12.25 5.07
CA LEU A 508 -4.17 12.17 3.63
C LEU A 508 -4.64 13.52 3.06
N PHE A 509 -5.34 14.33 3.88
CA PHE A 509 -5.89 15.65 3.50
C PHE A 509 -5.03 16.84 3.95
N ARG A 510 -3.78 16.63 4.37
CA ARG A 510 -2.92 17.72 4.86
C ARG A 510 -2.75 18.84 3.83
N ALA A 511 -2.58 18.48 2.57
CA ALA A 511 -2.45 19.45 1.47
C ALA A 511 -3.72 20.28 1.28
N ALA A 512 -4.91 19.66 1.34
CA ALA A 512 -6.18 20.37 1.26
C ALA A 512 -6.43 21.28 2.47
N GLN A 513 -6.05 20.84 3.67
CA GLN A 513 -6.12 21.66 4.88
C GLN A 513 -5.23 22.91 4.77
N LEU A 514 -3.99 22.76 4.29
CA LEU A 514 -3.07 23.89 4.08
C LEU A 514 -3.60 24.87 3.03
N LYS A 515 -4.17 24.36 1.92
CA LYS A 515 -4.85 25.18 0.91
C LYS A 515 -6.05 25.93 1.51
N ALA A 516 -6.87 25.29 2.34
CA ALA A 516 -8.01 25.93 3.01
C ALA A 516 -7.58 27.03 3.99
N LEU A 517 -6.48 26.82 4.73
CA LEU A 517 -5.90 27.81 5.64
C LEU A 517 -5.33 29.02 4.89
N SER A 518 -4.72 28.80 3.71
CA SER A 518 -4.20 29.88 2.85
C SER A 518 -5.28 30.74 2.18
N LYS A 519 -6.53 30.25 2.11
CA LYS A 519 -7.68 30.96 1.50
C LYS A 519 -8.47 31.83 2.49
N GLN A 520 -8.09 31.87 3.77
CA GLN A 520 -8.71 32.77 4.75
C GLN A 520 -8.04 34.15 4.68
N PRO A 521 -8.77 35.26 4.43
CA PRO A 521 -8.18 36.59 4.48
C PRO A 521 -7.82 36.96 5.93
N GLU A 522 -6.63 37.55 6.11
CA GLU A 522 -6.16 38.08 7.38
C GLU A 522 -7.18 39.06 7.98
N LYS A 523 -7.92 38.62 8.99
CA LYS A 523 -8.52 39.51 9.97
C LYS A 523 -7.80 39.31 11.29
N ALA A 524 -6.89 40.23 11.57
CA ALA A 524 -6.29 40.41 12.87
C ALA A 524 -7.39 40.60 13.94
N LYS A 525 -7.44 39.68 14.91
CA LYS A 525 -7.95 39.95 16.25
C LYS A 525 -7.06 39.23 17.25
N GLU A 526 -6.54 40.02 18.20
CA GLU A 526 -5.76 39.59 19.34
C GLU A 526 -6.48 38.52 20.18
N PRO A 527 -5.73 37.66 20.91
CA PRO A 527 -6.31 36.53 21.61
C PRO A 527 -6.97 36.97 22.92
N SER A 528 -8.30 36.97 22.97
CA SER A 528 -9.02 36.98 24.25
C SER A 528 -9.07 35.55 24.82
N GLU A 529 -8.39 35.34 25.94
CA GLU A 529 -8.50 34.15 26.79
C GLU A 529 -9.93 34.02 27.33
N ASN A 530 -10.78 33.28 26.61
CA ASN A 530 -11.85 32.43 27.15
C ASN A 530 -12.79 32.03 26.02
N SER A 531 -12.43 30.96 25.30
CA SER A 531 -13.43 30.11 24.70
C SER A 531 -13.02 28.66 24.87
N LYS A 532 -13.94 27.91 25.47
CA LYS A 532 -13.79 26.52 25.88
C LYS A 532 -13.36 25.68 24.69
N SER A 533 -12.31 24.88 24.89
CA SER A 533 -11.82 23.87 23.98
C SER A 533 -12.91 22.86 23.62
N SER A 534 -13.60 23.06 22.49
CA SER A 534 -14.40 22.02 21.87
C SER A 534 -13.49 21.17 20.96
N THR A 535 -13.30 19.92 21.39
CA THR A 535 -12.96 18.76 20.55
C THR A 535 -11.67 18.85 19.71
N ARG A 536 -10.53 19.14 20.35
CA ARG A 536 -9.23 18.64 19.87
C ARG A 536 -9.27 17.10 19.96
N GLY A 537 -9.14 16.42 18.83
CA GLY A 537 -9.02 14.97 18.77
C GLY A 537 -7.74 14.53 19.46
N HIS A 538 -7.80 14.32 20.77
CA HIS A 538 -6.77 13.65 21.52
C HIS A 538 -6.73 12.22 20.98
N VAL A 539 -5.68 11.87 20.25
CA VAL A 539 -5.43 10.48 19.85
C VAL A 539 -5.25 9.69 21.14
N ASN A 540 -6.27 8.92 21.51
CA ASN A 540 -6.26 8.09 22.71
C ASN A 540 -5.28 6.92 22.47
N ALA A 541 -4.54 6.51 23.51
CA ALA A 541 -3.69 5.32 23.48
C ALA A 541 -4.47 4.07 23.01
N GLU A 542 -5.78 4.06 23.25
CA GLU A 542 -6.73 3.05 22.81
C GLU A 542 -6.96 3.05 21.28
N THR A 543 -6.99 4.22 20.63
CA THR A 543 -7.08 4.34 19.17
C THR A 543 -5.81 3.82 18.49
N ILE A 544 -4.64 4.16 19.05
CA ILE A 544 -3.35 3.63 18.59
C ILE A 544 -3.30 2.12 18.78
N ARG A 545 -3.75 1.61 19.94
CA ARG A 545 -3.82 0.17 20.23
C ARG A 545 -4.73 -0.57 19.25
N THR A 546 -5.89 0.01 18.89
CA THR A 546 -6.83 -0.58 17.92
C THR A 546 -6.25 -0.61 16.52
N GLN A 547 -5.61 0.48 16.07
CA GLN A 547 -4.91 0.54 14.78
C GLN A 547 -3.71 -0.42 14.69
N VAL A 548 -3.02 -0.63 15.82
CA VAL A 548 -1.93 -1.60 15.99
C VAL A 548 -2.44 -3.05 15.97
N GLN A 549 -3.57 -3.34 16.60
CA GLN A 549 -4.18 -4.69 16.65
C GLN A 549 -4.83 -5.06 15.32
N ASN A 550 -5.45 -4.11 14.61
CA ASN A 550 -5.99 -4.34 13.27
C ASN A 550 -4.91 -4.69 12.24
N LYS A 551 -3.63 -4.32 12.47
CA LYS A 551 -2.51 -4.80 11.64
C LYS A 551 -2.25 -6.32 11.76
N SER A 552 -2.76 -7.02 12.79
CA SER A 552 -2.62 -8.48 12.92
C SER A 552 -3.83 -9.28 12.46
N TYR A 553 -4.95 -8.62 12.17
CA TYR A 553 -6.22 -9.24 11.78
C TYR A 553 -6.78 -8.46 10.60
N ILE A 554 -6.60 -8.92 9.36
CA ILE A 554 -7.55 -8.78 8.24
C ILE A 554 -6.90 -9.45 7.02
N SER A 555 -7.36 -10.67 6.72
CA SER A 555 -7.04 -11.39 5.48
C SER A 555 -8.14 -11.23 4.41
N ALA A 556 -9.00 -10.20 4.52
CA ALA A 556 -10.27 -10.14 3.81
C ALA A 556 -10.36 -9.07 2.70
N LEU A 557 -9.26 -8.40 2.32
CA LEU A 557 -9.17 -7.55 1.12
C LEU A 557 -7.99 -7.90 0.22
N SER A 558 -7.56 -9.17 0.24
CA SER A 558 -6.57 -9.73 -0.68
C SER A 558 -7.17 -9.98 -2.07
N THR A 559 -7.65 -8.95 -2.77
CA THR A 559 -7.89 -9.02 -4.22
C THR A 559 -6.61 -8.76 -5.02
N ILE A 560 -5.54 -8.29 -4.37
CA ILE A 560 -4.20 -8.26 -4.97
C ILE A 560 -3.45 -9.50 -4.49
N LEU A 561 -3.58 -10.59 -5.23
CA LEU A 561 -2.76 -11.78 -5.03
C LEU A 561 -1.27 -11.37 -5.07
N GLU A 562 -0.55 -11.59 -3.98
CA GLU A 562 0.90 -11.50 -3.95
C GLU A 562 1.47 -12.59 -4.88
N GLU A 563 1.93 -12.21 -6.07
CA GLU A 563 2.65 -13.13 -6.95
C GLU A 563 4.16 -13.15 -6.62
N PRO A 564 4.73 -14.33 -6.28
CA PRO A 564 6.16 -14.57 -6.36
C PRO A 564 6.52 -15.02 -7.78
N PHE A 565 7.39 -14.28 -8.48
CA PHE A 565 7.98 -14.76 -9.72
C PHE A 565 9.30 -15.49 -9.43
N ALA A 566 9.39 -16.75 -9.84
CA ALA A 566 10.63 -17.50 -9.99
C ALA A 566 11.19 -17.25 -11.38
N GLY A 567 12.47 -16.87 -11.46
CA GLY A 567 13.14 -16.47 -12.68
C GLY A 567 13.13 -17.52 -13.78
N LYS A 568 13.01 -17.03 -15.03
CA LYS A 568 13.41 -17.60 -16.31
C LYS A 568 13.55 -19.13 -16.34
N ASP A 569 12.47 -19.78 -16.76
CA ASP A 569 12.48 -20.87 -17.74
C ASP A 569 11.09 -20.92 -18.40
N GLY A 570 11.04 -21.27 -19.68
CA GLY A 570 9.88 -21.07 -20.58
C GLY A 570 8.63 -21.91 -20.29
N SER A 571 8.09 -21.87 -19.07
CA SER A 571 6.88 -22.59 -18.66
C SER A 571 5.68 -21.67 -18.38
N GLY A 572 5.59 -20.54 -19.08
CA GLY A 572 4.50 -19.55 -18.93
C GLY A 572 3.09 -20.11 -19.16
N ARG A 573 2.95 -21.30 -19.77
CA ARG A 573 1.66 -21.96 -19.99
C ARG A 573 1.20 -22.90 -18.86
N LYS A 574 2.09 -23.39 -17.98
CA LYS A 574 1.73 -24.39 -16.94
C LYS A 574 1.31 -23.78 -15.60
N MET A 575 1.38 -22.44 -15.43
CA MET A 575 1.08 -21.78 -14.16
C MET A 575 -0.41 -21.41 -14.03
N MET A 576 -1.13 -21.22 -15.14
CA MET A 576 -2.55 -20.90 -15.15
C MET A 576 -3.40 -22.08 -14.62
N GLU A 577 -3.01 -23.32 -14.93
CA GLU A 577 -3.70 -24.54 -14.45
C GLU A 577 -3.51 -24.81 -12.93
N ARG A 578 -2.45 -24.27 -12.30
CA ARG A 578 -2.23 -24.45 -10.83
C ARG A 578 -3.04 -23.47 -9.97
N VAL A 579 -3.51 -22.37 -10.55
CA VAL A 579 -4.41 -21.41 -9.88
C VAL A 579 -5.79 -22.04 -9.68
N GLU A 580 -6.27 -22.82 -10.64
CA GLU A 580 -7.52 -23.59 -10.51
C GLU A 580 -7.42 -24.76 -9.51
N ALA A 581 -6.24 -25.39 -9.40
CA ALA A 581 -6.05 -26.53 -8.49
C ALA A 581 -5.95 -26.15 -7.00
N ARG A 582 -5.43 -24.96 -6.66
CA ARG A 582 -5.29 -24.50 -5.25
C ARG A 582 -6.60 -24.03 -4.62
N ASN A 583 -7.57 -23.58 -5.41
CA ASN A 583 -8.92 -23.28 -4.91
C ASN A 583 -9.66 -24.54 -4.43
N LYS A 584 -9.26 -25.75 -4.88
CA LYS A 584 -9.84 -27.01 -4.39
C LYS A 584 -9.25 -27.49 -3.06
N SER A 585 -8.04 -27.06 -2.67
CA SER A 585 -7.37 -27.59 -1.45
C SER A 585 -7.65 -26.79 -0.18
N LEU A 586 -8.36 -25.66 -0.25
CA LEU A 586 -8.78 -24.87 0.91
C LEU A 586 -10.14 -25.29 1.49
N TYR A 587 -10.80 -26.29 0.88
CA TYR A 587 -12.13 -26.77 1.28
C TYR A 587 -12.21 -28.29 1.42
N ALA A 588 -11.21 -28.91 2.06
CA ALA A 588 -11.41 -30.24 2.64
C ALA A 588 -11.88 -30.04 4.10
N PRO A 589 -13.12 -30.40 4.46
CA PRO A 589 -13.58 -30.31 5.84
C PRO A 589 -12.82 -31.36 6.67
N SER A 590 -12.13 -30.93 7.73
CA SER A 590 -11.87 -31.83 8.86
C SER A 590 -13.21 -32.11 9.52
N MET A 591 -13.53 -33.40 9.67
CA MET A 591 -14.74 -33.96 10.29
C MET A 591 -15.21 -33.23 11.54
#